data_AF-A0A1V5S138-F1
#
_entry.id   AF-A0A1V5S138-F1
#
_cell.length_a   1.000
_cell.length_b   1.000
_cell.length_c   1.000
_cell.angle_alpha   90.00
_cell.angle_beta   90.00
_cell.angle_gamma   90.00
#
_symmetry.space_group_name_H-M   'P 1'
#
loop_
_entity.id
_entity.type
_entity.pdbx_description
1 polymer ?
#
loop_
_entity_poly.entity_id
_entity_poly.type
_entity_poly.pdbx_seq_one_letter_code
_entity_poly.pdbx_strand_id
1 'polypeptide(L)' 'MKHIKTMSLKHIITISLALCLFGYINAAPFTIVIDAGHGGHDAGAIGSFSKEKNINLRHALLLGDMFLLI' A
#
# COMPACT_ATOMS: atom_id res chain seq x y z
N MET A 1 31.54 19.21 39.98
CA MET A 1 30.46 19.36 38.98
C MET A 1 30.82 18.45 37.80
N LYS A 2 30.12 17.33 37.59
CA LYS A 2 30.50 16.36 36.55
C LYS A 2 30.24 16.99 35.18
N HIS A 3 31.27 17.10 34.34
CA HIS A 3 31.13 17.53 32.94
C HIS A 3 30.21 16.55 32.20
N ILE A 4 29.01 17.01 31.85
CA ILE A 4 28.10 16.25 31.00
C ILE A 4 28.65 16.33 29.58
N LYS A 5 29.09 15.19 29.02
CA LYS A 5 29.53 15.10 27.63
C LYS A 5 28.30 15.28 26.73
N THR A 6 28.28 16.32 25.92
CA THR A 6 27.20 16.55 24.95
C THR A 6 27.31 15.54 23.80
N MET A 7 26.17 15.04 23.33
CA MET A 7 26.12 14.16 22.16
C MET A 7 26.44 14.96 20.91
N SER A 8 27.34 14.45 20.06
CA SER A 8 27.64 15.09 18.77
C SER A 8 26.53 14.81 17.74
N LEU A 9 26.39 15.69 16.76
CA LEU A 9 25.37 15.61 15.71
C LEU A 9 25.33 14.24 15.00
N LYS A 10 26.48 13.58 14.85
CA LYS A 10 26.58 12.23 14.26
C LYS A 10 25.78 11.19 15.05
N HIS A 11 25.76 11.29 16.37
CA HIS A 11 25.01 10.37 17.23
C HIS A 11 23.50 10.59 17.08
N ILE A 12 23.06 11.85 16.98
CA ILE A 12 21.66 12.20 16.76
C ILE A 12 21.17 11.65 15.42
N ILE A 13 21.94 11.84 14.35
CA ILE A 13 21.61 11.32 13.02
C ILE A 13 21.55 9.78 13.05
N THR A 14 22.52 9.13 13.68
CA THR A 14 22.58 7.67 13.75
C THR A 14 21.39 7.10 14.52
N ILE A 15 21.01 7.72 15.64
CA ILE A 15 19.86 7.30 16.44
C ILE A 15 18.55 7.53 15.68
N SER A 16 18.40 8.67 15.01
CA SER A 16 17.22 8.98 14.19
C SER A 16 17.05 7.94 13.07
N LEU A 17 18.12 7.61 12.36
CA LEU A 17 18.09 6.59 11.31
C LEU A 17 17.75 5.20 11.85
N ALA A 18 18.30 4.83 13.00
CA ALA A 18 18.01 3.56 13.66
C ALA A 18 16.52 3.46 14.09
N LEU A 19 15.95 4.55 14.61
CA LEU A 19 14.53 4.63 14.96
C LEU A 19 13.62 4.51 13.73
N CYS A 20 13.95 5.19 12.64
CA CYS A 20 13.21 5.07 11.38
C CYS A 20 13.23 3.63 10.84
N LEU A 21 14.38 2.97 10.85
CA LEU A 21 14.52 1.60 10.37
C LEU A 21 13.76 0.61 11.26
N PHE A 22 13.80 0.79 12.59
CA PHE A 22 13.03 -0.01 13.53
C PHE A 22 11.52 0.13 13.25
N GLY A 23 11.02 1.35 13.02
CA GLY A 23 9.62 1.58 12.66
C GLY A 23 9.20 0.87 11.36
N TYR A 24 10.06 0.89 10.34
CA TYR A 24 9.81 0.23 9.05
C TYR A 24 9.71 -1.30 9.18
N ILE A 25 10.60 -1.94 9.94
CA ILE A 25 10.62 -3.40 10.13
C ILE A 25 9.37 -3.89 10.89
N ASN A 26 8.76 -3.04 11.72
CA ASN A 26 7.58 -3.37 12.52
C ASN A 26 6.25 -3.00 11.83
N ALA A 27 6.27 -2.56 10.56
CA ALA A 27 5.04 -2.27 9.84
C ALA A 27 4.23 -3.56 9.61
N ALA A 28 2.96 -3.57 10.03
CA ALA A 28 2.07 -4.68 9.77
C ALA A 28 1.75 -4.77 8.26
N PRO A 29 1.55 -5.98 7.71
CA PRO A 29 1.14 -6.13 6.33
C PRO A 29 -0.21 -5.43 6.10
N PHE A 30 -0.26 -4.54 5.13
CA PHE A 30 -1.50 -3.88 4.71
C PHE A 30 -2.14 -4.69 3.58
N THR A 31 -3.39 -5.12 3.79
CA THR A 31 -4.12 -5.92 2.80
C THR A 31 -5.24 -5.08 2.19
N ILE A 32 -5.24 -4.98 0.88
CA ILE A 32 -6.34 -4.41 0.10
C ILE A 32 -7.06 -5.55 -0.61
N VAL A 33 -8.38 -5.61 -0.48
CA VAL A 33 -9.22 -6.54 -1.24
C VAL A 33 -9.99 -5.74 -2.29
N ILE A 34 -9.84 -6.15 -3.55
CA ILE A 34 -10.52 -5.54 -4.69
C ILE A 34 -11.53 -6.56 -5.20
N ASP A 35 -12.82 -6.22 -5.14
CA ASP A 35 -13.90 -7.07 -5.63
C ASP A 35 -14.38 -6.60 -7.00
N ALA A 36 -14.31 -7.48 -8.00
CA ALA A 36 -14.84 -7.24 -9.34
C ALA A 36 -16.27 -7.79 -9.41
N GLY A 37 -17.24 -6.99 -8.96
CA GLY A 37 -18.64 -7.41 -8.88
C GLY A 37 -19.22 -7.92 -10.20
N HIS A 38 -20.23 -8.79 -10.08
CA HIS A 38 -20.79 -9.64 -11.14
C HIS A 38 -19.78 -10.71 -11.64
N GLY A 39 -20.04 -11.39 -12.75
CA GLY A 39 -19.10 -12.38 -13.29
C GLY A 39 -19.77 -13.63 -13.85
N GLY A 40 -19.04 -14.37 -14.68
CA GLY A 40 -19.55 -15.60 -15.30
C GLY A 40 -20.85 -15.35 -16.09
N HIS A 41 -21.93 -16.01 -15.68
CA HIS A 41 -23.26 -15.87 -16.29
C HIS A 41 -23.97 -14.58 -15.92
N ASP A 42 -23.63 -13.97 -14.78
CA ASP A 42 -24.21 -12.71 -14.35
C ASP A 42 -23.44 -11.54 -14.99
N ALA A 43 -24.09 -10.85 -15.93
CA ALA A 43 -23.49 -9.74 -16.64
C ALA A 43 -23.54 -8.42 -15.87
N GLY A 44 -24.42 -8.32 -14.87
CA GLY A 44 -24.85 -7.05 -14.29
C GLY A 44 -25.57 -6.16 -15.29
N ALA A 45 -25.43 -4.84 -15.15
CA ALA A 45 -26.02 -3.89 -16.09
C ALA A 45 -25.46 -4.07 -17.52
N ILE A 46 -26.37 -4.10 -18.50
CA ILE A 46 -26.03 -4.25 -19.93
C ILE A 46 -26.25 -2.91 -20.63
N GLY A 47 -25.17 -2.32 -21.12
CA GLY A 47 -25.19 -1.14 -21.97
C GLY A 47 -25.27 -1.50 -23.46
N SER A 48 -25.33 -0.48 -24.32
CA SER A 48 -25.40 -0.66 -25.79
C SER A 48 -24.18 -1.38 -26.39
N PHE A 49 -23.01 -1.30 -25.75
CA PHE A 49 -21.77 -1.95 -26.19
C PHE A 49 -20.93 -2.51 -25.03
N SER A 50 -21.46 -2.51 -23.80
CA SER A 50 -20.69 -2.84 -22.59
C SER A 50 -21.49 -3.72 -21.63
N LYS A 51 -20.75 -4.43 -20.76
CA LYS A 51 -21.31 -5.21 -19.65
C LYS A 51 -20.59 -4.77 -18.38
N GLU A 52 -21.34 -4.56 -17.33
CA GLU A 52 -20.81 -4.12 -16.04
C GLU A 52 -19.68 -5.03 -15.55
N LYS A 53 -19.87 -6.37 -15.59
CA LYS A 53 -18.84 -7.33 -15.18
C LYS A 53 -17.47 -7.11 -15.85
N ASN A 54 -17.47 -6.70 -17.12
CA ASN A 54 -16.24 -6.50 -17.88
C ASN A 54 -15.57 -5.18 -17.48
N ILE A 55 -16.38 -4.15 -17.19
CA ILE A 55 -15.89 -2.86 -16.70
C ILE A 55 -15.28 -3.04 -15.30
N ASN A 56 -15.99 -3.72 -14.40
CA ASN A 56 -15.53 -3.97 -13.04
C ASN A 56 -14.22 -4.77 -13.03
N LEU A 57 -14.16 -5.88 -13.76
CA LEU A 57 -12.94 -6.70 -13.88
C LEU A 57 -11.77 -5.88 -14.43
N ARG A 58 -11.98 -5.06 -15.46
CA ARG A 58 -10.93 -4.22 -16.03
C ARG A 58 -10.38 -3.23 -15.01
N HIS A 59 -11.24 -2.56 -14.23
CA HIS A 59 -10.78 -1.62 -13.20
C HIS A 59 -10.09 -2.34 -12.05
N ALA A 60 -10.59 -3.51 -11.63
CA ALA A 60 -9.98 -4.30 -10.58
C ALA A 60 -8.54 -4.74 -10.93
N LEU A 61 -8.32 -5.19 -12.17
CA LEU A 61 -6.99 -5.57 -12.65
C LEU A 61 -6.04 -4.37 -12.72
N LEU A 62 -6.48 -3.25 -13.30
CA LEU A 62 -5.66 -2.04 -13.36
C LEU A 62 -5.28 -1.52 -11.98
N LEU A 63 -6.21 -1.59 -11.02
CA LEU A 63 -5.97 -1.18 -9.65
C LEU A 63 -5.02 -2.15 -8.94
N GLY A 64 -5.19 -3.46 -9.16
CA GLY A 64 -4.28 -4.49 -8.67
C GLY A 64 -2.86 -4.28 -9.18
N ASP A 65 -2.68 -4.06 -10.48
CA ASP A 65 -1.38 -3.80 -11.10
C ASP A 65 -0.70 -2.54 -10.51
N MET A 66 -1.48 -1.48 -10.27
CA MET A 66 -0.96 -0.24 -9.66
C MET A 66 -0.43 -0.46 -8.24
N PHE A 67 -1.12 -1.27 -7.43
CA PHE A 67 -0.72 -1.55 -6.04
C PHE A 67 0.28 -2.69 -5.89
N LEU A 68 0.43 -3.57 -6.88
CA LEU A 68 1.43 -4.66 -6.87
C LEU A 68 2.81 -4.22 -7.41
N LEU A 69 2.91 -3.03 -8.01
CA LEU A 69 4.16 -2.45 -8.53
C LEU A 69 4.95 -1.59 -7.51
N ILE A 70 4.54 -1.57 -6.25
CA ILE A 70 5.24 -0.92 -5.12
C ILE A 70 5.73 -1.99 -4.15
#